data_AF-A0A535CD14-F1
#
_entry.id   AF-A0A535CD14-F1
#
_cell.length_a   1.000
_cell.length_b   1.000
_cell.length_c   1.000
_cell.angle_alpha   90.00
_cell.angle_beta   90.00
_cell.angle_gamma   90.00
#
_symmetry.space_group_name_H-M   'P 1'
#
loop_
_entity.id
_entity.type
_entity.pdbx_description
1 polymer ?
#
loop_
_entity_poly.entity_id
_entity_poly.type
_entity_poly.pdbx_seq_one_letter_code
_entity_poly.pdbx_strand_id
1 'polypeptide(L)'
;MAMVIGALLFAALFFLSGIFGSNYIAHTTSIALACITLLFLGTVLGPWVGLFTGVVGILIVGILQNQGIFDIFFGKLELGFAIAGFIAGMTLLITSGRYNNARAIATAATISIIGSFIGIYIAYFPFIGIQDLVSFSVIPSLVFLPALLTIYNALVRRKASV
;
A
#
# COMPACT_ATOMS: atom_id res chain seq x y z
N MET A 1 14.76 -9.78 3.00
CA MET A 1 14.42 -9.03 4.24
C MET A 1 13.41 -7.92 4.01
N ALA A 2 13.61 -7.02 3.03
CA ALA A 2 12.68 -5.90 2.79
C ALA A 2 11.21 -6.32 2.56
N MET A 3 10.97 -7.41 1.83
CA MET A 3 9.64 -7.99 1.62
C MET A 3 8.96 -8.42 2.93
N VAL A 4 9.70 -9.06 3.84
CA VAL A 4 9.17 -9.53 5.14
C VAL A 4 8.84 -8.36 6.05
N ILE A 5 9.75 -7.38 6.14
CA ILE A 5 9.53 -6.15 6.92
C ILE A 5 8.31 -5.40 6.37
N GLY A 6 8.18 -5.31 5.05
CA GLY A 6 7.04 -4.69 4.39
C GLY A 6 5.72 -5.36 4.72
N ALA A 7 5.66 -6.69 4.56
CA ALA A 7 4.46 -7.47 4.88
C ALA A 7 4.09 -7.35 6.36
N LEU A 8 5.06 -7.41 7.28
CA LEU A 8 4.81 -7.25 8.72
C LEU A 8 4.32 -5.85 9.07
N LEU A 9 4.92 -4.80 8.51
CA LEU A 9 4.50 -3.41 8.76
C LEU A 9 3.10 -3.15 8.21
N PHE A 10 2.83 -3.60 6.99
CA PHE A 10 1.51 -3.54 6.39
C PHE A 10 0.48 -4.28 7.24
N ALA A 11 0.79 -5.52 7.65
CA ALA A 11 -0.10 -6.34 8.47
C ALA A 11 -0.38 -5.70 9.82
N ALA A 12 0.63 -5.17 10.51
CA ALA A 12 0.47 -4.52 11.80
C ALA A 12 -0.44 -3.29 11.69
N LEU A 13 -0.22 -2.43 10.68
CA LEU A 13 -1.04 -1.24 10.45
C LEU A 13 -2.48 -1.60 10.07
N PHE A 14 -2.66 -2.63 9.25
CA PHE A 14 -3.98 -3.08 8.84
C PHE A 14 -4.72 -3.76 10.01
N PHE A 15 -4.02 -4.54 10.84
CA PHE A 15 -4.59 -5.19 12.02
C PHE A 15 -5.18 -4.19 13.01
N LEU A 16 -4.54 -3.02 13.18
CA LEU A 16 -5.06 -1.92 14.00
C LEU A 16 -6.46 -1.48 13.57
N SER A 17 -6.82 -1.59 12.28
CA SER A 17 -8.16 -1.26 11.81
C SER A 17 -9.23 -2.12 12.50
N GLY A 18 -8.98 -3.42 12.66
CA GLY A 18 -9.87 -4.33 13.37
C GLY A 18 -10.02 -3.98 14.86
N ILE A 19 -8.94 -3.53 15.51
CA ILE A 19 -8.98 -3.06 16.90
C ILE A 19 -9.83 -1.79 17.03
N PHE A 20 -9.73 -0.89 16.04
CA PHE A 20 -10.43 0.39 16.04
C PHE A 20 -11.86 0.33 15.47
N GLY A 21 -12.46 -0.85 15.31
CA GLY A 21 -13.74 -1.03 14.60
C GLY A 21 -14.90 -0.11 15.06
N SER A 22 -14.89 0.40 16.29
CA SER A 22 -15.88 1.36 16.80
C SER A 22 -15.54 2.84 16.56
N ASN A 23 -14.29 3.17 16.22
CA ASN A 23 -13.81 4.52 15.95
C ASN A 23 -13.47 4.68 14.47
N TYR A 24 -14.40 5.26 13.72
CA TYR A 24 -14.28 5.42 12.26
C TYR A 24 -12.99 6.12 11.82
N ILE A 25 -12.56 7.16 12.53
CA ILE A 25 -11.35 7.93 12.17
C ILE A 25 -10.10 7.06 12.36
N ALA A 26 -9.97 6.40 13.50
CA ALA A 26 -8.82 5.54 13.78
C ALA A 26 -8.79 4.31 12.84
N HIS A 27 -9.95 3.71 12.59
CA HIS A 27 -10.11 2.62 11.63
C HIS A 27 -9.63 3.03 10.23
N THR A 28 -10.19 4.09 9.67
CA THR A 28 -9.85 4.54 8.31
C THR A 28 -8.40 5.01 8.18
N THR A 29 -7.87 5.68 9.20
CA THR A 29 -6.46 6.14 9.22
C THR A 29 -5.49 4.96 9.22
N SER A 30 -5.78 3.91 9.98
CA SER A 30 -4.92 2.72 10.03
C SER A 30 -4.86 1.96 8.69
N ILE A 31 -5.99 1.85 7.99
CA ILE A 31 -6.04 1.28 6.63
C ILE A 31 -5.27 2.17 5.65
N ALA A 32 -5.45 3.49 5.70
CA ALA A 32 -4.72 4.42 4.83
C ALA A 32 -3.20 4.33 5.05
N LEU A 33 -2.76 4.14 6.31
CA LEU A 33 -1.35 3.91 6.68
C LEU A 33 -0.82 2.56 6.15
N ALA A 34 -1.64 1.51 6.18
CA ALA A 34 -1.28 0.24 5.55
C ALA A 34 -1.16 0.40 4.03
N CYS A 35 -2.14 1.03 3.37
CA CYS A 35 -2.12 1.30 1.94
C CYS A 35 -0.87 2.07 1.52
N ILE A 36 -0.50 3.16 2.22
CA ILE A 36 0.71 3.91 1.85
C ILE A 36 1.97 3.06 1.97
N THR A 37 2.07 2.19 2.98
CA THR A 37 3.21 1.28 3.15
C THR A 37 3.35 0.37 1.93
N LEU A 38 2.24 -0.24 1.52
CA LEU A 38 2.16 -1.09 0.33
C LEU A 38 2.59 -0.35 -0.94
N LEU A 39 2.02 0.84 -1.18
CA LEU A 39 2.29 1.64 -2.38
C LEU A 39 3.73 2.14 -2.42
N PHE A 40 4.26 2.61 -1.29
CA PHE A 40 5.63 3.08 -1.18
C PHE A 40 6.64 1.96 -1.42
N LEU A 41 6.43 0.78 -0.82
CA LEU A 41 7.33 -0.35 -1.03
C LEU A 41 7.24 -0.89 -2.45
N GLY A 42 6.04 -0.97 -3.02
CA GLY A 42 5.86 -1.31 -4.42
C GLY A 42 6.62 -0.34 -5.33
N THR A 43 6.40 0.96 -5.19
CA THR A 43 7.04 1.99 -6.02
C THR A 43 8.56 1.99 -5.88
N VAL A 44 9.12 1.87 -4.68
CA VAL A 44 10.57 1.98 -4.46
C VAL A 44 11.33 0.67 -4.70
N LEU A 45 10.72 -0.48 -4.42
CA LEU A 45 11.40 -1.79 -4.47
C LEU A 45 10.91 -2.70 -5.59
N GLY A 46 9.84 -2.31 -6.29
CA GLY A 46 9.35 -2.94 -7.51
C GLY A 46 8.02 -3.69 -7.36
N PRO A 47 7.44 -4.10 -8.50
CA PRO A 47 6.07 -4.65 -8.56
C PRO A 47 5.91 -5.92 -7.74
N TRP A 48 6.91 -6.81 -7.74
CA TRP A 48 6.87 -8.05 -6.96
C TRP A 48 6.90 -7.83 -5.45
N VAL A 49 7.59 -6.78 -4.99
CA VAL A 49 7.61 -6.41 -3.56
C VAL A 49 6.25 -5.87 -3.14
N GLY A 50 5.63 -5.04 -3.97
CA GLY A 50 4.26 -4.57 -3.74
C GLY A 50 3.25 -5.73 -3.69
N LEU A 51 3.31 -6.64 -4.67
CA LEU A 51 2.46 -7.84 -4.71
C LEU A 51 2.63 -8.69 -3.44
N PHE A 52 3.87 -9.03 -3.10
CA PHE A 52 4.17 -9.84 -1.93
C PHE A 52 3.68 -9.18 -0.65
N THR A 53 3.90 -7.88 -0.50
CA THR A 53 3.48 -7.11 0.68
C THR A 53 1.96 -7.14 0.85
N GLY A 54 1.21 -7.00 -0.24
CA GLY A 54 -0.26 -7.06 -0.21
C GLY A 54 -0.79 -8.45 0.13
N VAL A 55 -0.28 -9.49 -0.55
CA VAL A 55 -0.70 -10.88 -0.30
C VAL A 55 -0.33 -11.31 1.11
N VAL A 56 0.96 -11.34 1.42
CA VAL A 56 1.46 -11.91 2.67
C VAL A 56 1.03 -11.06 3.86
N GLY A 57 0.96 -9.75 3.68
CA GLY A 57 0.48 -8.84 4.72
C GLY A 57 -0.96 -9.14 5.14
N ILE A 58 -1.88 -9.34 4.20
CA ILE A 58 -3.27 -9.70 4.53
C ILE A 58 -3.37 -11.11 5.11
N LEU A 59 -2.63 -12.08 4.59
CA LEU A 59 -2.61 -13.44 5.16
C LEU A 59 -2.18 -13.41 6.64
N ILE A 60 -1.18 -12.59 6.98
CA ILE A 60 -0.76 -12.39 8.38
C ILE A 60 -1.90 -11.77 9.21
N VAL A 61 -2.62 -10.79 8.68
CA VAL A 61 -3.80 -10.21 9.37
C VAL A 61 -4.85 -11.27 9.66
N GLY A 62 -5.17 -12.13 8.68
CA GLY A 62 -6.14 -13.22 8.86
C GLY A 62 -5.77 -14.15 10.01
N ILE A 63 -4.48 -14.53 10.09
CA ILE A 63 -3.94 -15.32 11.19
C ILE A 63 -4.08 -14.58 12.54
N LEU A 64 -3.73 -13.29 12.60
CA LEU A 64 -3.79 -12.49 13.82
C LEU A 64 -5.23 -12.25 14.32
N GLN A 65 -6.20 -12.19 13.42
CA GLN A 65 -7.62 -12.02 13.75
C GLN A 65 -8.31 -13.34 14.11
N ASN A 66 -7.55 -14.42 14.26
CA ASN A 66 -8.02 -15.76 14.61
C ASN A 66 -9.08 -16.29 13.64
N GLN A 67 -9.04 -15.84 12.38
CA GLN A 67 -9.67 -16.57 11.29
C GLN A 67 -8.83 -17.83 11.11
N GLY A 68 -9.40 -19.01 11.36
CA GLY A 68 -8.63 -20.25 11.50
C GLY A 68 -7.63 -20.46 10.37
N ILE A 69 -6.47 -21.05 10.68
CA ILE A 69 -5.37 -21.25 9.70
C ILE A 69 -5.82 -22.05 8.46
N PHE A 70 -6.88 -22.84 8.59
CA PHE A 70 -7.49 -23.63 7.51
C PHE A 70 -8.63 -22.91 6.76
N ASP A 71 -9.07 -21.76 7.26
CA ASP A 71 -10.09 -20.88 6.64
C ASP A 71 -9.45 -19.63 6.00
N ILE A 72 -8.11 -19.65 5.82
CA ILE A 72 -7.40 -18.63 5.05
C ILE A 72 -7.77 -18.79 3.57
N PHE A 73 -8.93 -18.24 3.19
CA PHE A 73 -9.33 -18.15 1.80
C PHE A 73 -8.55 -17.02 1.14
N PHE A 74 -7.83 -17.36 0.06
CA PHE A 74 -7.30 -16.35 -0.85
C PHE A 74 -8.50 -15.66 -1.51
N GLY A 75 -8.88 -14.53 -0.94
CA GLY A 75 -10.11 -13.85 -1.24
C GLY A 75 -9.88 -12.60 -2.08
N LYS A 76 -10.95 -11.84 -2.19
CA LYS A 76 -10.95 -10.54 -2.86
C LYS A 76 -9.97 -9.57 -2.21
N LEU A 77 -9.76 -9.66 -0.90
CA LEU A 77 -8.99 -8.68 -0.13
C LEU A 77 -7.49 -8.82 -0.39
N GLU A 78 -6.96 -10.04 -0.31
CA GLU A 78 -5.58 -10.40 -0.69
C GLU A 78 -5.31 -10.00 -2.14
N LEU A 79 -6.20 -10.39 -3.05
CA LEU A 79 -6.07 -10.08 -4.47
C LEU A 79 -6.09 -8.58 -4.74
N GLY A 80 -6.98 -7.84 -4.07
CA GLY A 80 -7.11 -6.40 -4.23
C GLY A 80 -5.84 -5.66 -3.79
N PHE A 81 -5.32 -5.94 -2.61
CA PHE A 81 -4.08 -5.33 -2.14
C PHE A 81 -2.84 -5.80 -2.92
N ALA A 82 -2.81 -7.05 -3.38
CA ALA A 82 -1.77 -7.55 -4.27
C ALA A 82 -1.71 -6.75 -5.58
N ILE A 83 -2.86 -6.55 -6.22
CA ILE A 83 -2.98 -5.79 -7.47
C ILE A 83 -2.61 -4.33 -7.25
N ALA A 84 -3.07 -3.71 -6.16
CA ALA A 84 -2.72 -2.33 -5.84
C ALA A 84 -1.21 -2.14 -5.69
N GLY A 85 -0.54 -2.99 -4.91
CA GLY A 85 0.90 -2.94 -4.71
C GLY A 85 1.69 -3.25 -6.00
N PHE A 86 1.23 -4.23 -6.78
CA PHE A 86 1.86 -4.60 -8.05
C PHE A 86 1.82 -3.44 -9.05
N ILE A 87 0.65 -2.85 -9.28
CA ILE A 87 0.47 -1.75 -10.23
C ILE A 87 1.27 -0.53 -9.76
N ALA A 88 1.21 -0.18 -8.48
CA ALA A 88 2.03 0.90 -7.93
C ALA A 88 3.53 0.66 -8.21
N GLY A 89 4.01 -0.58 -8.05
CA GLY A 89 5.40 -0.92 -8.31
C GLY A 89 5.83 -0.94 -9.77
N MET A 90 4.91 -0.99 -10.73
CA MET A 90 5.24 -0.77 -12.15
C MET A 90 5.84 0.62 -12.40
N THR A 91 5.57 1.59 -11.52
CA THR A 91 6.21 2.90 -11.53
C THR A 91 7.73 2.79 -11.56
N LEU A 92 8.31 1.83 -10.84
CA LEU A 92 9.76 1.65 -10.79
C LEU A 92 10.35 1.40 -12.19
N LEU A 93 9.64 0.68 -13.05
CA LEU A 93 10.08 0.39 -14.42
C LEU A 93 10.05 1.65 -15.30
N ILE A 94 9.14 2.57 -15.02
CA ILE A 94 8.97 3.82 -15.78
C ILE A 94 9.92 4.90 -15.28
N THR A 95 10.07 5.06 -13.97
CA THR A 95 10.93 6.07 -13.35
C THR A 95 12.37 5.60 -13.17
N SER A 96 12.66 4.32 -13.46
CA SER A 96 13.94 3.67 -13.15
C SER A 96 14.34 3.82 -11.68
N GLY A 97 13.36 3.88 -10.78
CA GLY A 97 13.55 4.13 -9.34
C GLY A 97 14.06 5.54 -8.99
N ARG A 98 14.08 6.49 -9.94
CA ARG A 98 14.57 7.86 -9.75
C ARG A 98 13.41 8.82 -9.53
N TYR A 99 13.25 9.28 -8.29
CA TYR A 99 12.21 10.24 -7.88
C TYR A 99 12.79 11.65 -7.69
N ASN A 100 13.59 12.11 -8.64
CA ASN A 100 14.43 13.31 -8.50
C ASN A 100 13.79 14.61 -9.02
N ASN A 101 12.60 14.51 -9.62
CA ASN A 101 11.87 15.65 -10.19
C ASN A 101 10.36 15.46 -9.97
N ALA A 102 9.61 16.56 -10.10
CA ALA A 102 8.16 16.57 -9.92
C ALA A 102 7.43 15.62 -10.89
N ARG A 103 7.96 15.45 -12.12
CA ARG A 103 7.36 14.57 -13.13
C ARG A 103 7.40 13.09 -12.73
N ALA A 104 8.52 12.62 -12.19
CA ALA A 104 8.66 11.24 -11.73
C ALA A 104 7.75 10.97 -10.53
N ILE A 105 7.64 11.93 -9.61
CA ILE A 105 6.75 11.84 -8.46
C ILE A 105 5.28 11.85 -8.89
N ALA A 106 4.91 12.73 -9.82
CA ALA A 106 3.56 12.78 -10.38
C ALA A 106 3.21 11.47 -11.10
N THR A 107 4.14 10.90 -11.87
CA THR A 107 3.96 9.60 -12.53
C THR A 107 3.70 8.49 -11.51
N ALA A 108 4.46 8.48 -10.40
CA ALA A 108 4.27 7.53 -9.31
C ALA A 108 2.90 7.67 -8.64
N ALA A 109 2.48 8.90 -8.36
CA ALA A 109 1.19 9.20 -7.77
C ALA A 109 0.06 8.73 -8.69
N THR A 110 0.09 9.07 -9.98
CA THR A 110 -0.95 8.68 -10.95
C THR A 110 -1.08 7.16 -11.05
N ILE A 111 0.02 6.44 -11.21
CA ILE A 111 -0.01 4.97 -11.31
C ILE A 111 -0.49 4.34 -10.00
N SER A 112 -0.08 4.89 -8.86
CA SER A 112 -0.49 4.39 -7.54
C SER A 112 -1.97 4.64 -7.27
N ILE A 113 -2.56 5.75 -7.73
CA ILE A 113 -4.01 5.99 -7.68
C ILE A 113 -4.73 4.92 -8.48
N ILE A 114 -4.29 4.67 -9.72
CA ILE A 114 -4.91 3.66 -10.60
C ILE A 114 -4.86 2.28 -9.93
N GLY A 115 -3.68 1.89 -9.45
CA GLY A 115 -3.49 0.62 -8.75
C GLY A 115 -4.35 0.49 -7.51
N SER A 116 -4.33 1.51 -6.66
CA SER A 116 -5.13 1.54 -5.43
C SER A 116 -6.62 1.48 -5.72
N PHE A 117 -7.11 2.26 -6.68
CA PHE A 117 -8.52 2.29 -7.03
C PHE A 117 -9.00 0.92 -7.51
N ILE A 118 -8.27 0.29 -8.43
CA ILE A 118 -8.60 -1.06 -8.93
C ILE A 118 -8.54 -2.07 -7.79
N GLY A 119 -7.47 -2.07 -7.01
CA GLY A 119 -7.27 -3.03 -5.93
C GLY A 119 -8.31 -2.92 -4.81
N ILE A 120 -8.61 -1.70 -4.38
CA ILE A 120 -9.59 -1.43 -3.32
C ILE A 120 -11.01 -1.74 -3.80
N TYR A 121 -11.31 -1.44 -5.07
CA TYR A 121 -12.59 -1.84 -5.66
C TYR A 121 -12.75 -3.37 -5.64
N ILE A 122 -11.72 -4.12 -6.04
CA ILE A 122 -11.73 -5.59 -5.98
C ILE A 122 -11.93 -6.06 -4.53
N ALA A 123 -11.18 -5.49 -3.59
CA ALA A 123 -11.17 -5.91 -2.19
C ALA A 123 -12.52 -5.76 -1.48
N TYR A 124 -13.25 -4.67 -1.75
CA TYR A 124 -14.41 -4.29 -0.94
C TYR A 124 -15.75 -4.26 -1.69
N PHE A 125 -15.80 -4.47 -3.02
CA PHE A 125 -17.07 -4.49 -3.75
C PHE A 125 -17.97 -5.69 -3.37
N PRO A 126 -19.30 -5.48 -3.14
CA PRO A 126 -20.09 -4.26 -3.36
C PRO A 126 -20.26 -3.36 -2.12
N PHE A 127 -19.54 -3.61 -1.03
CA PHE A 127 -19.73 -2.97 0.26
C PHE A 127 -18.94 -1.66 0.43
N ILE A 128 -18.36 -1.11 -0.64
CA ILE A 128 -17.49 0.06 -0.58
C ILE A 128 -18.23 1.37 -0.87
N GLY A 129 -18.04 2.37 -0.01
CA GLY A 129 -18.52 3.74 -0.24
C GLY A 129 -17.50 4.62 -0.97
N ILE A 130 -17.97 5.76 -1.50
CA ILE A 130 -17.10 6.79 -2.10
C ILE A 130 -16.09 7.33 -1.08
N GLN A 131 -16.50 7.48 0.18
CA GLN A 131 -15.64 7.98 1.24
C GLN A 131 -14.46 7.03 1.52
N ASP A 132 -14.70 5.72 1.45
CA ASP A 132 -13.66 4.69 1.61
C ASP A 132 -12.68 4.70 0.44
N LEU A 133 -13.19 4.84 -0.79
CA LEU A 133 -12.36 4.96 -2.00
C LEU A 133 -11.41 6.17 -1.89
N VAL A 134 -11.90 7.32 -1.43
CA VAL A 134 -11.07 8.50 -1.21
C VAL A 134 -10.05 8.25 -0.10
N SER A 135 -10.47 7.69 1.02
CA SER A 135 -9.63 7.49 2.21
C SER A 135 -8.52 6.46 1.98
N PHE A 136 -8.81 5.39 1.25
CA PHE A 136 -7.88 4.27 1.06
C PHE A 136 -7.07 4.38 -0.23
N SER A 137 -7.57 5.09 -1.25
CA SER A 137 -6.88 5.22 -2.55
C SER A 137 -6.27 6.59 -2.75
N VAL A 138 -7.08 7.64 -2.62
CA VAL A 138 -6.72 9.01 -3.02
C VAL A 138 -5.73 9.61 -2.05
N ILE A 139 -6.02 9.59 -0.74
CA ILE A 139 -5.14 10.20 0.28
C ILE A 139 -3.75 9.51 0.30
N PRO A 140 -3.64 8.18 0.36
CA PRO A 140 -2.34 7.51 0.32
C PRO A 140 -1.58 7.82 -0.97
N SER A 141 -2.24 7.81 -2.13
CA SER A 141 -1.55 7.93 -3.42
C SER A 141 -1.20 9.36 -3.83
N LEU A 142 -2.02 10.37 -3.49
CA LEU A 142 -1.80 11.77 -3.88
C LEU A 142 -1.14 12.62 -2.82
N VAL A 143 -1.27 12.27 -1.54
CA VAL A 143 -0.76 13.09 -0.44
C VAL A 143 0.48 12.44 0.16
N PHE A 144 0.31 11.23 0.70
CA PHE A 144 1.40 10.59 1.45
C PHE A 144 2.50 10.04 0.56
N LEU A 145 2.16 9.44 -0.58
CA LEU A 145 3.16 8.87 -1.48
C LEU A 145 4.12 9.93 -2.05
N PRO A 146 3.65 11.07 -2.59
CA PRO A 146 4.55 12.15 -3.02
C PRO A 146 5.43 12.67 -1.87
N ALA A 147 4.88 12.82 -0.67
CA ALA A 147 5.65 13.25 0.50
C ALA A 147 6.74 12.24 0.85
N LEU A 148 6.45 10.94 0.87
CA LEU A 148 7.45 9.90 1.15
C LEU A 148 8.50 9.79 0.04
N LEU A 149 8.11 9.93 -1.23
CA LEU A 149 9.04 9.87 -2.35
C LEU A 149 9.99 11.09 -2.39
N THR A 150 9.50 12.28 -2.01
CA THR A 150 10.37 13.46 -1.87
C THR A 150 11.38 13.28 -0.74
N ILE A 151 10.94 12.79 0.43
CA ILE A 151 11.82 12.48 1.56
C ILE A 151 12.84 11.39 1.17
N TYR A 152 12.38 10.32 0.53
CA TYR A 152 13.25 9.24 0.05
C TYR A 152 14.35 9.76 -0.89
N ASN A 153 13.99 10.58 -1.88
CA ASN A 153 14.96 11.19 -2.78
C ASN A 153 15.96 12.11 -2.04
N ALA A 154 15.50 12.89 -1.05
CA ALA A 154 16.38 13.71 -0.23
C ALA A 154 17.39 12.87 0.57
N LEU A 155 16.95 11.76 1.16
CA LEU A 155 17.81 10.83 1.92
C LEU A 155 18.83 10.12 1.03
N VAL A 156 18.41 9.66 -0.15
CA VAL A 156 19.31 9.00 -1.12
C VAL A 156 20.39 9.96 -1.61
N ARG A 157 20.02 11.22 -1.93
CA ARG A 157 21.00 12.25 -2.31
C ARG A 157 22.03 12.54 -1.21
N ARG A 158 21.59 12.61 0.05
CA ARG A 158 22.49 12.83 1.19
C ARG A 158 23.50 11.71 1.37
N LYS A 159 23.11 10.45 1.11
CA LYS A 159 24.04 9.32 1.16
C LYS A 159 25.05 9.32 0.02
N ALA A 160 24.67 9.82 -1.16
CA ALA A 160 25.57 9.88 -2.31
C ALA A 160 26.62 11.01 -2.22
N SER A 161 26.43 11.98 -1.32
CA SER A 161 27.36 13.10 -1.07
C SER A 161 28.37 12.85 0.06
N VAL A 162 28.30 11.69 0.72
CA VAL A 162 29.22 11.25 1.78
C VAL A 162 30.07 10.13 1.21
#